data_AF-A0A9E3B8Q1-F1
#
_entry.id   AF-A0A9E3B8Q1-F1
#
_cell.length_a   1.000
_cell.length_b   1.000
_cell.length_c   1.000
_cell.angle_alpha   90.00
_cell.angle_beta   90.00
_cell.angle_gamma   90.00
#
_symmetry.space_group_name_H-M   'P 1'
#
loop_
_entity.id
_entity.type
_entity.pdbx_description
1 polymer ?
#
loop_
_entity_poly.entity_id
_entity_poly.type
_entity_poly.pdbx_seq_one_letter_code
_entity_poly.pdbx_strand_id
1 'polypeptide(L)'
;MAESDREAREDVDLGPAGSPQRDAAIPKYRAETEDWARRAQAALDAHPNAEPFFKRTLQRFIDDLKLLVANVRPGPATKYDDAAYNDSMVAYGGPLAICQRLGVQW
;
A
#
# COMPACT_ATOMS: atom_id res chain seq x y z
N MET A 1 -21.97 3.02 -9.06
CA MET A 1 -20.56 3.44 -8.96
C MET A 1 -20.10 3.67 -7.53
N ALA A 2 -20.88 4.33 -6.66
CA ALA A 2 -20.51 4.47 -5.23
C ALA A 2 -20.51 3.15 -4.42
N GLU A 3 -21.22 2.13 -4.88
CA GLU A 3 -21.33 0.83 -4.21
C GLU A 3 -20.07 -0.02 -4.40
N SER A 4 -19.49 0.02 -5.60
CA SER A 4 -18.22 -0.68 -5.92
C SER A 4 -17.01 -0.09 -5.18
N ASP A 5 -17.00 1.22 -4.92
CA ASP A 5 -15.92 1.90 -4.16
C ASP A 5 -16.04 1.65 -2.65
N ARG A 6 -17.24 1.32 -2.17
CA ARG A 6 -17.50 0.99 -0.77
C ARG A 6 -17.12 -0.45 -0.46
N GLU A 7 -17.37 -1.37 -1.37
CA GLU A 7 -17.00 -2.79 -1.27
C GLU A 7 -15.47 -2.99 -1.39
N ALA A 8 -14.78 -2.21 -2.21
CA ALA A 8 -13.31 -2.29 -2.33
C ALA A 8 -12.52 -1.95 -1.05
N ARG A 9 -13.18 -1.35 -0.03
CA ARG A 9 -12.59 -1.02 1.27
C ARG A 9 -12.83 -2.08 2.36
N GLU A 10 -13.63 -3.10 2.09
CA GLU A 10 -13.78 -4.25 3.00
C GLU A 10 -12.52 -5.14 2.97
N ASP A 11 -11.71 -5.05 1.91
CA ASP A 11 -10.57 -5.93 1.62
C ASP A 11 -9.20 -5.52 2.18
N VAL A 12 -9.13 -4.53 3.07
CA VAL A 12 -7.86 -4.19 3.77
C VAL A 12 -8.01 -4.43 5.25
N ASP A 13 -8.01 -5.69 5.70
CA ASP A 13 -7.74 -6.25 7.06
C ASP A 13 -8.28 -5.53 8.33
N LEU A 14 -9.04 -4.46 8.16
CA LEU A 14 -9.41 -3.46 9.16
C LEU A 14 -10.93 -3.39 9.34
N GLY A 15 -11.70 -3.92 8.38
CA GLY A 15 -13.16 -3.84 8.38
C GLY A 15 -13.70 -2.46 7.94
N PRO A 16 -15.02 -2.21 8.13
CA PRO A 16 -15.71 -1.05 7.58
C PRO A 16 -15.07 0.28 8.03
N ALA A 17 -14.94 1.22 7.08
CA ALA A 17 -14.45 2.56 7.36
C ALA A 17 -15.25 3.23 8.49
N GLY A 18 -14.57 3.79 9.50
CA GLY A 18 -15.19 4.43 10.66
C GLY A 18 -15.83 3.49 11.68
N SER A 19 -15.59 2.18 11.60
CA SER A 19 -16.01 1.24 12.65
C SER A 19 -15.03 1.24 13.84
N PRO A 20 -15.52 1.00 15.08
CA PRO A 20 -14.63 0.84 16.24
C PRO A 20 -13.58 -0.27 16.06
N GLN A 21 -13.91 -1.31 15.28
CA GLN A 21 -13.01 -2.41 14.94
C GLN A 21 -11.84 -1.93 14.09
N ARG A 22 -12.12 -1.13 13.05
CA ARG A 22 -11.08 -0.49 12.22
C ARG A 22 -10.19 0.42 13.04
N ASP A 23 -10.79 1.29 13.85
CA ASP A 23 -10.05 2.24 14.67
C ASP A 23 -9.09 1.53 15.63
N ALA A 24 -9.53 0.42 16.24
CA ALA A 24 -8.70 -0.41 17.11
C ALA A 24 -7.57 -1.15 16.36
N ALA A 25 -7.74 -1.42 15.06
CA ALA A 25 -6.76 -2.14 14.24
C ALA A 25 -5.71 -1.22 13.58
N ILE A 26 -5.94 0.11 13.56
CA ILE A 26 -5.00 1.10 12.98
C ILE A 26 -3.56 0.97 13.52
N PRO A 27 -3.31 0.84 14.85
CA PRO A 27 -1.95 0.73 15.35
C PRO A 27 -1.21 -0.49 14.81
N LYS A 28 -1.90 -1.64 14.69
CA LYS A 28 -1.33 -2.87 14.13
C LYS A 28 -1.03 -2.68 12.64
N TYR A 29 -1.98 -2.16 11.87
CA TYR A 29 -1.81 -1.91 10.44
C TYR A 29 -0.66 -0.95 10.13
N ARG A 30 -0.51 0.13 10.92
CA ARG A 30 0.64 1.03 10.83
C ARG A 30 1.95 0.27 11.06
N ALA A 31 2.05 -0.48 12.15
CA ALA A 31 3.27 -1.22 12.49
C ALA A 31 3.65 -2.26 11.43
N GLU A 32 2.68 -3.01 10.91
CA GLU A 32 2.91 -4.03 9.88
C GLU A 32 3.33 -3.41 8.54
N THR A 33 2.74 -2.28 8.17
CA THR A 33 3.10 -1.58 6.93
C THR A 33 4.49 -0.94 7.03
N GLU A 34 4.82 -0.33 8.16
CA GLU A 34 6.16 0.23 8.41
C GLU A 34 7.23 -0.88 8.46
N ASP A 35 6.91 -2.04 9.03
CA ASP A 35 7.77 -3.22 9.01
C ASP A 35 8.03 -3.75 7.60
N TRP A 36 6.96 -3.91 6.80
CA TRP A 36 7.07 -4.31 5.41
C TRP A 36 7.91 -3.30 4.61
N ALA A 37 7.64 -2.01 4.75
CA ALA A 37 8.35 -0.95 4.04
C ALA A 37 9.85 -0.97 4.35
N ARG A 38 10.22 -1.17 5.63
CA ARG A 38 11.61 -1.30 6.06
C ARG A 38 12.29 -2.51 5.41
N ARG A 39 11.64 -3.67 5.39
CA ARG A 39 12.19 -4.90 4.77
C ARG A 39 12.30 -4.78 3.26
N ALA A 40 11.29 -4.21 2.60
CA ALA A 40 11.28 -3.99 1.17
C ALA A 40 12.37 -3.00 0.73
N GLN A 41 12.57 -1.91 1.48
CA GLN A 41 13.66 -0.96 1.22
C GLN A 41 15.02 -1.63 1.33
N ALA A 42 15.26 -2.40 2.40
CA ALA A 42 16.52 -3.11 2.58
C ALA A 42 16.80 -4.10 1.42
N ALA A 43 15.77 -4.80 0.94
CA ALA A 43 15.89 -5.68 -0.22
C ALA A 43 16.22 -4.89 -1.51
N LEU A 44 15.52 -3.78 -1.75
CA LEU A 44 15.78 -2.92 -2.93
C LEU A 44 17.21 -2.34 -2.91
N ASP A 45 17.67 -1.88 -1.75
CA ASP A 45 19.00 -1.30 -1.56
C ASP A 45 20.12 -2.34 -1.76
N ALA A 46 19.87 -3.61 -1.40
CA ALA A 46 20.80 -4.71 -1.60
C ALA A 46 20.99 -5.10 -3.09
N HIS A 47 20.13 -4.61 -3.99
CA HIS A 47 20.15 -4.93 -5.42
C HIS A 47 20.34 -3.67 -6.28
N PRO A 48 21.53 -3.03 -6.23
CA PRO A 48 21.78 -1.80 -6.98
C PRO A 48 21.63 -1.97 -8.50
N ASN A 49 21.86 -3.19 -9.00
CA ASN A 49 21.80 -3.57 -10.42
C ASN A 49 20.39 -4.01 -10.89
N ALA A 50 19.36 -3.93 -10.04
CA ALA A 50 17.99 -4.20 -10.47
C ALA A 50 17.57 -3.22 -11.59
N GLU A 51 16.63 -3.67 -12.43
CA GLU A 51 16.19 -2.91 -13.59
C GLU A 51 15.69 -1.50 -13.19
N PRO A 52 16.12 -0.41 -13.87
CA PRO A 52 15.84 0.94 -13.42
C PRO A 52 14.37 1.33 -13.27
N PHE A 53 13.47 0.82 -14.13
CA PHE A 53 12.04 1.03 -13.99
C PHE A 53 11.50 0.30 -12.74
N PHE A 54 11.84 -0.98 -12.54
CA PHE A 54 11.51 -1.76 -11.33
C PHE A 54 11.89 -0.99 -10.07
N LYS A 55 13.15 -0.52 -9.99
CA LYS A 55 13.66 0.19 -8.81
C LYS A 55 12.85 1.45 -8.51
N ARG A 56 12.58 2.27 -9.54
CA ARG A 56 11.86 3.53 -9.37
C ARG A 56 10.41 3.32 -8.94
N THR A 57 9.72 2.35 -9.55
CA THR A 57 8.32 2.09 -9.21
C THR A 57 8.17 1.39 -7.86
N LEU A 58 9.09 0.48 -7.50
CA LEU A 58 9.10 -0.13 -6.17
C LEU A 58 9.44 0.88 -5.08
N GLN A 59 10.42 1.76 -5.31
CA GLN A 59 10.73 2.85 -4.38
C GLN A 59 9.52 3.75 -4.15
N ARG A 60 8.85 4.17 -5.23
CA ARG A 60 7.62 4.96 -5.13
C ARG A 60 6.55 4.24 -4.30
N PHE A 61 6.29 2.97 -4.57
CA PHE A 61 5.29 2.21 -3.80
C PHE A 61 5.63 2.10 -2.31
N ILE A 62 6.90 1.88 -1.96
CA ILE A 62 7.37 1.88 -0.56
C ILE A 62 7.08 3.23 0.10
N ASP A 63 7.39 4.33 -0.57
CA ASP A 63 7.17 5.68 -0.04
C ASP A 63 5.68 6.02 0.05
N ASP A 64 4.87 5.61 -0.92
CA ASP A 64 3.42 5.81 -0.92
C ASP A 64 2.75 5.06 0.25
N LEU A 65 3.18 3.83 0.56
CA LEU A 65 2.68 3.09 1.73
C LEU A 65 3.04 3.78 3.05
N LYS A 66 4.26 4.32 3.17
CA LYS A 66 4.67 5.10 4.34
C LYS A 66 3.83 6.37 4.48
N LEU A 67 3.54 7.06 3.37
CA LEU A 67 2.68 8.24 3.35
C LEU A 67 1.23 7.90 3.69
N LEU A 68 0.70 6.80 3.18
CA LEU A 68 -0.64 6.30 3.48
C LEU A 68 -0.77 6.10 4.99
N VAL A 69 0.09 5.28 5.59
CA VAL A 69 -0.03 4.96 7.02
C VAL A 69 0.30 6.13 7.92
N ALA A 70 1.16 7.07 7.51
CA ALA A 70 1.38 8.32 8.23
C ALA A 70 0.08 9.14 8.38
N ASN A 71 -0.83 9.05 7.42
CA ASN A 71 -2.07 9.83 7.38
C ASN A 71 -3.30 9.10 7.93
N VAL A 72 -3.28 7.77 8.07
CA VAL A 72 -4.40 6.99 8.63
C VAL A 72 -4.70 7.41 10.08
N ARG A 73 -5.99 7.68 10.37
CA ARG A 73 -6.50 8.11 11.69
C ARG A 73 -7.82 7.40 12.01
N PRO A 74 -8.18 7.26 13.30
CA PRO A 74 -9.50 6.80 13.69
C PRO A 74 -10.63 7.66 13.09
N GLY A 75 -11.75 7.02 12.77
CA GLY A 75 -12.93 7.65 12.19
C GLY A 75 -13.13 7.37 10.68
N PRO A 76 -14.09 8.05 10.04
CA PRO A 76 -14.41 7.83 8.64
C PRO A 76 -13.24 8.15 7.71
N ALA A 77 -13.03 7.30 6.71
CA ALA A 77 -12.09 7.59 5.63
C ALA A 77 -12.55 8.83 4.85
N THR A 78 -11.59 9.65 4.47
CA THR A 78 -11.79 10.84 3.64
C THR A 78 -11.51 10.52 2.17
N LYS A 79 -11.94 11.42 1.27
CA LYS A 79 -11.57 11.36 -0.15
C LYS A 79 -10.05 11.38 -0.40
N TYR A 80 -9.27 11.90 0.56
CA TYR A 80 -7.81 11.95 0.44
C TYR A 80 -7.17 10.61 0.77
N ASP A 81 -7.78 9.82 1.66
CA ASP A 81 -7.33 8.46 1.96
C ASP A 81 -7.53 7.55 0.73
N ASP A 82 -8.63 7.72 0.01
CA ASP A 82 -8.87 7.01 -1.26
C ASP A 82 -7.89 7.41 -2.34
N ALA A 83 -7.63 8.71 -2.49
CA ALA A 83 -6.66 9.19 -3.46
C ALA A 83 -5.26 8.64 -3.18
N ALA A 84 -4.85 8.61 -1.91
CA ALA A 84 -3.56 8.06 -1.50
C ALA A 84 -3.48 6.55 -1.75
N TYR A 85 -4.52 5.80 -1.41
CA TYR A 85 -4.57 4.37 -1.67
C TYR A 85 -4.50 4.08 -3.17
N ASN A 86 -5.36 4.71 -3.97
CA ASN A 86 -5.39 4.50 -5.42
C ASN A 86 -4.08 4.90 -6.10
N ASP A 87 -3.45 6.00 -5.68
CA ASP A 87 -2.14 6.40 -6.22
C ASP A 87 -1.05 5.37 -5.88
N SER A 88 -1.06 4.81 -4.66
CA SER A 88 -0.14 3.74 -4.26
C SER A 88 -0.33 2.46 -5.08
N MET A 89 -1.58 2.11 -5.40
CA MET A 89 -1.89 0.94 -6.25
C MET A 89 -1.40 1.13 -7.69
N VAL A 90 -1.44 2.36 -8.22
CA VAL A 90 -0.82 2.67 -9.51
C VAL A 90 0.70 2.48 -9.46
N ALA A 91 1.36 2.90 -8.37
CA ALA A 91 2.80 2.68 -8.19
C ALA A 91 3.15 1.18 -8.11
N TYR A 92 2.33 0.38 -7.41
CA TYR A 92 2.47 -1.08 -7.31
C TYR A 92 2.39 -1.81 -8.66
N GLY A 93 1.60 -1.29 -9.61
CA GLY A 93 1.48 -1.87 -10.94
C GLY A 93 2.82 -1.96 -11.71
N GLY A 94 3.77 -1.06 -11.43
CA GLY A 94 5.10 -1.06 -12.04
C GLY A 94 5.93 -2.31 -11.74
N PRO A 95 6.31 -2.56 -10.47
CA PRO A 95 7.05 -3.78 -10.12
C PRO A 95 6.25 -5.05 -10.41
N LEU A 96 4.92 -5.04 -10.23
CA LEU A 96 4.04 -6.18 -10.53
C LEU A 96 4.16 -6.62 -11.99
N ALA A 97 4.08 -5.69 -12.95
CA ALA A 97 4.16 -6.00 -14.37
C ALA A 97 5.50 -6.66 -14.74
N ILE A 98 6.59 -6.27 -14.08
CA ILE A 98 7.92 -6.87 -14.28
C ILE A 98 8.00 -8.25 -13.65
N CYS A 99 7.50 -8.44 -12.42
CA CYS A 99 7.41 -9.75 -11.77
C CYS A 99 6.62 -10.74 -12.63
N GLN A 100 5.46 -10.33 -13.15
CA GLN A 100 4.65 -11.15 -14.04
C GLN A 100 5.38 -11.54 -15.32
N ARG A 101 6.11 -10.59 -15.94
CA ARG A 101 6.95 -10.87 -17.12
C ARG A 101 8.06 -11.90 -16.84
N LEU A 102 8.54 -11.96 -15.60
CA LEU A 102 9.54 -12.92 -15.15
C LEU A 102 8.93 -14.25 -14.67
N GLY A 103 7.61 -14.42 -14.76
CA GLY A 103 6.90 -15.62 -14.31
C GLY A 103 6.68 -15.69 -12.79
N VAL A 104 6.91 -14.60 -12.07
CA VAL A 104 6.58 -14.50 -10.64
C VAL A 104 5.13 -14.08 -10.51
N GLN A 105 4.32 -14.95 -9.90
CA GLN A 105 2.89 -14.74 -9.65
C GLN A 105 2.59 -14.97 -8.16
N TRP A 106 1.56 -14.31 -7.66
CA TRP A 106 1.05 -14.38 -6.29
C TRP A 106 -0.47 -14.51 -6.30
#